data_AF-A0A1X4JKX7-F1
#
_entry.id   AF-A0A1X4JKX7-F1
#
_cell.length_a   1.000
_cell.length_b   1.000
_cell.length_c   1.000
_cell.angle_alpha   90.00
_cell.angle_beta   90.00
_cell.angle_gamma   90.00
#
_symmetry.space_group_name_H-M   'P 1'
#
loop_
_entity.id
_entity.type
_entity.pdbx_description
1 polymer ?
#
loop_
_entity_poly.entity_id
_entity_poly.type
_entity_poly.pdbx_seq_one_letter_code
_entity_poly.pdbx_strand_id
1 'polypeptide(L)'
;MKRFKEAFDWRFWVWVPILALLVPFVINKTALSVNFKIVFSLFIVNMIFSIIAGAFLRKHGAFWYLLFIWPIFFLASIWLGLNSHMYGYYLAALYFVIELFAFTRGQEEEVDVENQIPVDGGFREI
;
A
#
# COMPACT_ATOMS: atom_id res chain seq x y z
N MET A 1 -5.91 -1.18 22.29
CA MET A 1 -7.19 -1.30 21.53
C MET A 1 -7.59 -0.04 20.76
N LYS A 2 -7.35 1.20 21.26
CA LYS A 2 -7.78 2.43 20.57
C LYS A 2 -7.17 2.61 19.17
N ARG A 3 -5.85 2.45 19.03
CA ARG A 3 -5.13 2.50 17.74
C ARG A 3 -5.58 1.42 16.74
N PHE A 4 -5.94 0.24 17.24
CA PHE A 4 -6.47 -0.84 16.42
C PHE A 4 -7.83 -0.49 15.81
N LYS A 5 -8.74 0.14 16.59
CA LYS A 5 -10.02 0.63 16.04
C LYS A 5 -9.82 1.67 14.95
N GLU A 6 -8.80 2.51 15.05
CA GLU A 6 -8.51 3.55 14.06
C GLU A 6 -8.00 2.97 12.72
N ALA A 7 -7.27 1.85 12.75
CA ALA A 7 -6.87 1.13 11.54
C ALA A 7 -8.06 0.57 10.74
N PHE A 8 -9.23 0.39 11.37
CA PHE A 8 -10.47 -0.05 10.75
C PHE A 8 -11.46 1.08 10.47
N ASP A 9 -10.99 2.33 10.38
CA ASP A 9 -11.85 3.46 10.01
C ASP A 9 -12.47 3.23 8.62
N TRP A 10 -13.79 3.09 8.58
CA TRP A 10 -14.57 2.85 7.37
C TRP A 10 -14.35 3.95 6.32
N ARG A 11 -14.01 5.18 6.74
CA ARG A 11 -13.76 6.32 5.85
C ARG A 11 -12.53 6.09 4.97
N PHE A 12 -11.57 5.28 5.43
CA PHE A 12 -10.46 4.83 4.62
C PHE A 12 -10.87 3.62 3.77
N TRP A 13 -11.44 2.59 4.40
CA TRP A 13 -11.72 1.32 3.73
C TRP A 13 -12.76 1.41 2.61
N VAL A 14 -13.66 2.39 2.64
CA VAL A 14 -14.62 2.62 1.55
C VAL A 14 -13.92 2.95 0.22
N TRP A 15 -12.71 3.53 0.25
CA TRP A 15 -11.96 3.86 -0.96
C TRP A 15 -11.40 2.63 -1.67
N VAL A 16 -11.16 1.53 -0.95
CA VAL A 16 -10.64 0.29 -1.54
C VAL A 16 -11.57 -0.26 -2.65
N PRO A 17 -12.86 -0.56 -2.38
CA PRO A 17 -13.77 -1.04 -3.43
C PRO A 17 -14.10 0.06 -4.44
N ILE A 18 -14.11 1.34 -4.04
CA ILE A 18 -14.35 2.45 -4.97
C ILE A 18 -13.25 2.49 -6.03
N LEU A 19 -11.99 2.51 -5.61
CA LEU A 19 -10.86 2.65 -6.53
C LEU A 19 -10.56 1.34 -7.28
N ALA A 20 -10.68 0.20 -6.61
CA ALA A 20 -10.44 -1.09 -7.25
C ALA A 20 -11.55 -1.49 -8.24
N LEU A 21 -12.82 -1.19 -7.95
CA LEU A 21 -13.94 -1.72 -8.73
C LEU A 21 -14.77 -0.62 -9.41
N LEU A 22 -15.27 0.34 -8.64
CA LEU A 22 -16.22 1.33 -9.16
C LEU A 22 -15.59 2.27 -10.19
N VAL A 23 -14.40 2.78 -9.90
CA VAL A 23 -13.65 3.68 -10.80
C VAL A 23 -13.36 3.02 -12.15
N PRO A 24 -12.70 1.85 -12.23
CA PRO A 24 -12.44 1.21 -13.52
C PRO A 24 -13.75 0.83 -14.24
N PHE A 25 -14.79 0.39 -13.52
CA PHE A 25 -16.10 0.14 -14.10
C PHE A 25 -16.71 1.38 -14.78
N VAL A 26 -16.66 2.54 -14.13
CA VAL A 26 -17.18 3.80 -14.70
C VAL A 26 -16.30 4.28 -15.86
N ILE A 27 -14.97 4.26 -15.69
CA ILE A 27 -14.02 4.70 -16.72
C ILE A 27 -14.17 3.87 -17.99
N ASN A 28 -14.39 2.56 -17.88
CA ASN A 28 -14.58 1.69 -19.05
C ASN A 28 -15.80 2.07 -19.89
N LYS A 29 -16.82 2.71 -19.31
CA LYS A 29 -18.00 3.20 -20.02
C LYS A 29 -17.81 4.55 -20.74
N THR A 30 -16.67 5.21 -20.54
CA THR A 30 -16.37 6.50 -21.18
C THR A 30 -15.77 6.32 -22.57
N ALA A 31 -15.85 7.37 -23.40
CA ALA A 31 -15.20 7.44 -24.71
C ALA A 31 -13.69 7.78 -24.64
N LEU A 32 -13.06 7.74 -23.46
CA LEU A 32 -11.64 8.00 -23.30
C LEU A 32 -10.80 6.96 -24.03
N SER A 33 -9.61 7.36 -24.52
CA SER A 33 -8.69 6.43 -25.18
C SER A 33 -8.19 5.36 -24.21
N VAL A 34 -7.94 4.16 -24.74
CA VAL A 34 -7.44 3.03 -23.94
C VAL A 34 -6.16 3.39 -23.19
N ASN A 35 -5.23 4.07 -23.87
CA ASN A 35 -3.97 4.52 -23.27
C ASN A 35 -4.21 5.49 -22.10
N PHE A 36 -5.14 6.43 -22.24
CA PHE A 36 -5.47 7.34 -21.15
C PHE A 36 -6.06 6.61 -19.96
N LYS A 37 -6.99 5.67 -20.20
CA LYS A 37 -7.58 4.83 -19.14
C LYS A 37 -6.50 4.06 -18.39
N ILE A 38 -5.56 3.44 -19.11
CA ILE A 38 -4.44 2.71 -18.52
C ILE A 38 -3.54 3.65 -17.70
N VAL A 39 -3.03 4.74 -18.29
CA VAL A 39 -2.11 5.64 -17.59
C VAL A 39 -2.77 6.27 -16.36
N PHE A 40 -3.99 6.77 -16.49
CA PHE A 40 -4.64 7.48 -15.41
C PHE A 40 -5.11 6.53 -14.30
N SER A 41 -5.87 5.49 -14.64
CA SER A 41 -6.42 4.58 -13.63
C SER A 41 -5.34 3.65 -13.10
N LEU A 42 -4.66 2.89 -13.97
CA LEU A 42 -3.71 1.86 -13.56
C LEU A 42 -2.39 2.47 -13.05
N PHE A 43 -1.85 3.52 -13.65
CA PHE A 43 -0.60 4.08 -13.12
C PHE A 43 -0.85 5.09 -12.01
N ILE A 44 -1.43 6.25 -12.33
CA ILE A 44 -1.42 7.41 -11.43
C ILE A 44 -2.26 7.14 -10.16
N VAL A 45 -3.55 6.84 -10.33
CA VAL A 45 -4.49 6.74 -9.20
C VAL A 45 -4.12 5.60 -8.26
N ASN A 46 -3.87 4.40 -8.80
CA ASN A 46 -3.58 3.23 -7.98
C ASN A 46 -2.21 3.32 -7.28
N MET A 47 -1.17 3.89 -7.91
CA MET A 47 0.12 4.11 -7.24
C MET A 47 0.01 5.10 -6.09
N ILE A 48 -0.67 6.24 -6.30
CA ILE A 48 -0.91 7.22 -5.23
C ILE A 48 -1.66 6.57 -4.08
N PHE A 49 -2.70 5.80 -4.37
CA PHE A 49 -3.46 5.12 -3.32
C PHE A 49 -2.63 4.09 -2.57
N SER A 50 -1.73 3.37 -3.23
CA SER A 50 -0.82 2.41 -2.58
C SER A 50 0.08 3.10 -1.55
N ILE A 51 0.59 4.30 -1.87
CA ILE A 51 1.35 5.12 -0.92
C ILE A 51 0.47 5.53 0.27
N ILE A 52 -0.74 6.02 0.00
CA ILE A 52 -1.69 6.46 1.02
C ILE A 52 -2.07 5.29 1.94
N ALA A 53 -2.31 4.10 1.38
CA ALA A 53 -2.69 2.91 2.13
C ALA A 53 -1.58 2.47 3.10
N GLY A 54 -0.35 2.33 2.61
CA GLY A 54 0.78 1.96 3.47
C GLY A 54 1.04 3.00 4.56
N ALA A 55 1.00 4.30 4.21
CA ALA A 55 1.17 5.39 5.17
C ALA A 55 0.03 5.43 6.21
N PHE A 56 -1.21 5.19 5.80
CA PHE A 56 -2.37 5.12 6.68
C PHE A 56 -2.22 3.97 7.68
N LEU A 57 -1.90 2.77 7.21
CA LEU A 57 -1.71 1.59 8.05
C LEU A 57 -0.58 1.81 9.07
N ARG A 58 0.54 2.40 8.63
CA ARG A 58 1.65 2.76 9.52
C ARG A 58 1.22 3.74 10.60
N LYS A 59 0.57 4.85 10.23
CA LYS A 59 0.15 5.90 11.15
C LYS A 59 -0.71 5.34 12.29
N HIS A 60 -1.55 4.35 11.98
CA HIS A 60 -2.46 3.75 12.95
C HIS A 60 -1.88 2.51 13.67
N GLY A 61 -0.63 2.13 13.40
CA GLY A 61 -0.02 0.94 14.02
C GLY A 61 -0.77 -0.35 13.67
N ALA A 62 -1.24 -0.43 12.42
CA ALA A 62 -1.94 -1.59 11.89
C ALA A 62 -1.03 -2.83 11.81
N PHE A 63 -1.63 -4.00 11.79
CA PHE A 63 -0.90 -5.23 11.50
C PHE A 63 -0.50 -5.29 10.03
N TRP A 64 0.69 -5.83 9.77
CA TRP A 64 1.27 -5.93 8.42
C TRP A 64 0.40 -6.70 7.42
N TYR A 65 -0.41 -7.68 7.87
CA TYR A 65 -1.28 -8.44 6.97
C TYR A 65 -2.38 -7.59 6.31
N LEU A 66 -2.71 -6.41 6.86
CA LEU A 66 -3.68 -5.49 6.24
C LEU A 66 -3.15 -4.89 4.93
N LEU A 67 -1.83 -4.93 4.69
CA LEU A 67 -1.19 -4.53 3.42
C LEU A 67 -1.66 -5.38 2.23
N PHE A 68 -2.23 -6.57 2.47
CA PHE A 68 -2.74 -7.40 1.37
C PHE A 68 -4.11 -6.98 0.88
N ILE A 69 -4.88 -6.21 1.65
CA ILE A 69 -6.28 -5.91 1.29
C ILE A 69 -6.34 -5.14 -0.02
N TRP A 70 -5.52 -4.10 -0.17
CA TRP A 70 -5.51 -3.30 -1.39
C TRP A 70 -5.11 -4.10 -2.65
N PRO A 71 -3.97 -4.82 -2.68
CA PRO A 71 -3.60 -5.67 -3.80
C PRO A 71 -4.64 -6.75 -4.11
N ILE A 72 -5.26 -7.38 -3.11
CA ILE A 72 -6.29 -8.41 -3.32
C ILE A 72 -7.53 -7.82 -3.99
N PHE A 73 -8.00 -6.65 -3.54
CA PHE A 73 -9.14 -5.99 -4.19
C PHE A 73 -8.81 -5.57 -5.62
N PHE A 74 -7.60 -5.08 -5.86
CA PHE A 74 -7.16 -4.77 -7.20
C PHE A 74 -7.05 -6.03 -8.09
N LEU A 75 -6.55 -7.15 -7.57
CA LEU A 75 -6.56 -8.44 -8.28
C LEU A 75 -7.99 -8.90 -8.61
N ALA A 76 -8.95 -8.71 -7.70
CA ALA A 76 -10.36 -8.98 -7.98
C ALA A 76 -10.89 -8.15 -9.15
N SER A 77 -10.46 -6.90 -9.30
CA SER A 77 -10.83 -6.06 -10.44
C SER A 77 -10.33 -6.62 -11.79
N ILE A 78 -9.14 -7.22 -11.80
CA ILE A 78 -8.57 -7.89 -12.98
C ILE A 78 -9.38 -9.14 -13.28
N TRP A 79 -9.67 -9.95 -12.27
CA TRP A 79 -10.46 -11.18 -12.42
C TRP A 79 -11.87 -10.90 -12.96
N LEU A 80 -12.48 -9.78 -12.57
CA LEU A 80 -13.77 -9.31 -13.10
C LEU A 80 -13.69 -8.65 -14.49
N GLY A 81 -12.51 -8.60 -15.11
CA GLY A 81 -12.31 -7.98 -16.43
C GLY A 81 -12.46 -6.45 -16.44
N LEU A 82 -12.40 -5.80 -15.27
CA LEU A 82 -12.48 -4.34 -15.16
C LEU A 82 -11.14 -3.68 -15.50
N ASN A 83 -10.03 -4.40 -15.28
CA ASN A 83 -8.67 -3.95 -15.57
C ASN A 83 -7.95 -4.95 -16.47
N SER A 84 -6.93 -4.48 -17.21
CA SER A 84 -6.20 -5.31 -18.17
C SER A 84 -5.46 -6.47 -17.49
N HIS A 85 -5.67 -7.70 -17.98
CA HIS A 85 -4.90 -8.87 -17.56
C HIS A 85 -3.41 -8.78 -17.93
N MET A 86 -3.09 -8.08 -19.04
CA MET A 86 -1.72 -8.02 -19.56
C MET A 86 -0.79 -7.24 -18.63
N TYR A 87 -1.30 -6.17 -18.01
CA TYR A 87 -0.50 -5.28 -17.14
C TYR A 87 -0.90 -5.37 -15.67
N GLY A 88 -2.14 -5.73 -15.38
CA GLY A 88 -2.71 -5.66 -14.04
C GLY A 88 -1.94 -6.50 -13.01
N TYR A 89 -1.52 -7.73 -13.35
CA TYR A 89 -0.82 -8.58 -12.39
C TYR A 89 0.53 -8.00 -11.96
N TYR A 90 1.31 -7.47 -12.90
CA TYR A 90 2.59 -6.81 -12.61
C TYR A 90 2.38 -5.55 -11.77
N LEU A 91 1.33 -4.78 -12.07
CA LEU A 91 1.00 -3.58 -11.33
C LEU A 91 0.49 -3.88 -9.91
N ALA A 92 -0.27 -4.96 -9.71
CA ALA A 92 -0.70 -5.38 -8.38
C ALA A 92 0.50 -5.67 -7.46
N ALA A 93 1.51 -6.37 -7.99
CA ALA A 93 2.76 -6.61 -7.26
C ALA A 93 3.51 -5.31 -6.97
N LEU A 94 3.59 -4.40 -7.94
CA LEU A 94 4.21 -3.08 -7.76
C LEU A 94 3.50 -2.24 -6.70
N TYR A 95 2.17 -2.24 -6.68
CA TYR A 95 1.38 -1.54 -5.65
C TYR A 95 1.68 -2.08 -4.27
N PHE A 96 1.73 -3.40 -4.10
CA PHE A 96 2.10 -4.02 -2.83
C PHE A 96 3.51 -3.60 -2.39
N VAL A 97 4.48 -3.55 -3.31
CA VAL A 97 5.85 -3.09 -3.01
C VAL A 97 5.84 -1.62 -2.55
N ILE A 98 5.13 -0.74 -3.25
CA ILE A 98 4.99 0.67 -2.87
C ILE A 98 4.34 0.81 -1.49
N GLU A 99 3.27 0.07 -1.25
CA GLU A 99 2.54 0.06 0.01
C GLU A 99 3.43 -0.43 1.16
N LEU A 100 4.21 -1.49 0.93
CA LEU A 100 5.18 -2.02 1.87
C LEU A 100 6.24 -0.98 2.23
N PHE A 101 6.84 -0.31 1.25
CA PHE A 101 7.81 0.76 1.51
C PHE A 101 7.18 1.94 2.27
N ALA A 102 5.97 2.34 1.93
CA ALA A 102 5.26 3.40 2.65
C ALA A 102 4.95 3.00 4.10
N PHE A 103 4.69 1.71 4.33
CA PHE A 103 4.46 1.15 5.65
C PHE A 103 5.74 1.05 6.50
N THR A 104 6.86 0.65 5.92
CA THR A 104 8.12 0.40 6.64
C THR A 104 9.09 1.58 6.70
N ARG A 105 8.89 2.62 5.87
CA ARG A 105 9.73 3.83 5.88
C ARG A 105 9.96 4.32 7.30
N GLY A 106 11.19 4.72 7.66
CA GLY A 106 11.48 5.30 8.99
C GLY A 106 11.22 4.34 10.16
N GLN A 107 11.27 3.03 9.91
CA GLN A 107 11.54 2.00 10.93
C GLN A 107 13.02 1.66 11.01
N GLU A 108 13.89 2.48 10.42
CA GLU A 108 15.33 2.43 10.67
C GLU A 108 15.52 2.74 12.15
N GLU A 109 15.84 1.73 12.95
CA GLU A 109 16.47 1.94 14.23
C GLU A 109 17.78 2.68 13.92
N GLU A 110 17.81 3.99 14.11
CA GLU A 110 19.08 4.64 14.39
C GLU A 110 19.63 3.90 15.61
N VAL A 111 20.66 3.07 15.39
CA VAL A 111 21.42 2.49 16.48
C VAL A 111 21.88 3.69 17.30
N ASP A 112 21.33 3.85 18.49
CA ASP A 112 21.64 4.96 19.38
C ASP A 112 23.07 4.75 19.93
N VAL A 113 24.06 5.05 19.09
CA VAL A 113 25.48 4.92 19.42
C VAL A 113 25.84 5.83 20.60
N GLU A 114 25.09 6.92 20.80
CA GLU A 114 25.30 7.88 21.91
C GLU A 114 24.77 7.36 23.26
N ASN A 115 23.69 6.57 23.29
CA ASN A 115 23.19 5.92 24.53
C ASN A 115 23.64 4.47 24.70
N GLN A 116 24.56 3.96 23.87
CA GLN A 116 25.28 2.74 24.24
C GLN A 116 26.12 3.06 25.48
N ILE A 117 25.68 2.55 26.64
CA ILE A 117 26.46 2.58 27.87
C ILE A 117 27.85 2.05 27.52
N PRO A 118 28.91 2.86 27.60
CA PRO A 118 30.24 2.37 27.30
C PRO A 118 30.49 1.19 28.24
N VAL A 119 30.75 0.03 27.66
CA VAL A 119 31.22 -1.12 28.44
C VAL A 119 32.63 -0.73 28.88
N ASP A 120 32.74 -0.18 30.10
CA ASP A 120 34.01 0.14 30.74
C ASP A 120 34.87 -1.12 30.80
N GLY A 121 35.73 -1.30 29.80
CA GLY A 121 36.60 -2.47 29.66
C GLY A 121 36.82 -2.99 28.24
N GLY A 122 36.07 -2.52 27.24
CA GLY A 122 36.19 -3.00 25.85
C GLY A 122 35.80 -4.47 25.67
N PHE A 123 35.71 -4.93 24.42
CA PHE A 123 35.47 -6.35 24.11
C PHE A 123 36.64 -7.17 24.64
N ARG A 124 36.42 -7.92 25.73
CA ARG A 124 37.33 -8.99 26.13
C ARG A 124 36.98 -10.23 25.34
N GLU A 125 37.92 -10.68 24.52
CA GLU A 125 37.87 -11.99 23.87
C GLU A 125 37.73 -13.06 24.97
N ILE A 126 36.74 -13.94 24.80
CA ILE A 126 36.63 -15.21 25.52
C ILE A 126 37.00 -16.30 24.52
#